data_AF-A0A2E6GSY9-F1
#
_entry.id   AF-A0A2E6GSY9-F1
#
_cell.length_a   1.000
_cell.length_b   1.000
_cell.length_c   1.000
_cell.angle_alpha   90.00
_cell.angle_beta   90.00
_cell.angle_gamma   90.00
#
_symmetry.space_group_name_H-M   'P 1'
#
loop_
_entity.id
_entity.type
_entity.pdbx_description
1 polymer ?
#
loop_
_entity_poly.entity_id
_entity_poly.type
_entity_poly.pdbx_seq_one_letter_code
_entity_poly.pdbx_strand_id
1 'polypeptide(L)'
;MLLIDMDRCTDAAQETWKKENFIDRVSSLEMTTAIFDSKERNWPVEYPAYSNLLDAARNQGLTDEEMVIVVDGDQIAFDADLVRKIASPPTGCDYYTQWEHCRIPLGVGARGFRAATIKKSGATSPSAHLSYIQERPLIFTQHYETETRTDFMGAKQDTRANGSSPENWGETATDDRGLPSSYGFETKACAEFPTYIMFDLTNRCNATCIHCPHSTWFAGLDAKPHYLDYDMFKRVVDECAGHEIHFVRFTADGEPLIHPRLVEMIDYCGEKGVGPTGLTTNGSLLKPEKAQLIAESRLFMIDFSLDGFSEETFSKIRVGLSYEKVMENINYLLDYKAKIGSNLQVMVSFVIQNENLHEVEAFKEYWEPKVDKVLIRGINTNVNLVDTKPIEDMGADERWPCPHWWRRMVITSDGLLKPCPIDWNNGTAYKHFDEVSIQDAWHSDFFKDHRMQHLNNEFTDCSVCKGCKDWTNIPWEMGYEKVIAKMSEQEREKTD
;
A
#
# COMPACT_ATOMS: atom_id res chain seq x y z
N MET A 1 -3.69 32.12 -23.49
CA MET A 1 -3.49 33.06 -22.37
C MET A 1 -3.35 32.29 -21.06
N LEU A 2 -2.47 32.71 -20.15
CA LEU A 2 -2.33 32.16 -18.80
C LEU A 2 -2.91 33.12 -17.77
N LEU A 3 -3.80 32.62 -16.92
CA LEU A 3 -4.53 33.35 -15.90
C LEU A 3 -4.17 32.81 -14.52
N ILE A 4 -3.61 33.66 -13.66
CA ILE A 4 -3.06 33.28 -12.35
C ILE A 4 -3.93 33.86 -11.24
N ASP A 5 -4.60 33.00 -10.46
CA ASP A 5 -5.35 33.42 -9.26
C ASP A 5 -4.42 33.57 -8.06
N MET A 6 -4.01 34.79 -7.76
CA MET A 6 -3.17 35.02 -6.59
C MET A 6 -3.98 34.96 -5.30
N ASP A 7 -5.28 35.18 -5.27
CA ASP A 7 -6.04 35.39 -4.02
C ASP A 7 -5.89 34.29 -2.98
N ARG A 8 -5.71 33.07 -3.47
CA ARG A 8 -5.50 31.86 -2.69
C ARG A 8 -4.07 31.65 -2.24
N CYS A 9 -3.13 32.39 -2.80
CA CYS A 9 -1.72 32.21 -2.52
C CYS A 9 -1.31 32.66 -1.11
N THR A 10 -0.72 31.73 -0.37
CA THR A 10 -0.28 31.90 1.03
C THR A 10 1.09 32.59 1.14
N ASP A 11 1.39 33.22 2.27
CA ASP A 11 2.69 33.89 2.49
C ASP A 11 3.88 32.92 2.34
N ALA A 12 3.73 31.67 2.79
CA ALA A 12 4.74 30.61 2.63
C ALA A 12 4.99 30.24 1.16
N ALA A 13 3.94 30.23 0.33
CA ALA A 13 4.08 30.02 -1.10
C ALA A 13 4.81 31.20 -1.76
N GLN A 14 4.50 32.43 -1.38
CA GLN A 14 5.21 33.61 -1.89
C GLN A 14 6.71 33.58 -1.60
N GLU A 15 7.12 33.15 -0.40
CA GLU A 15 8.54 32.95 -0.06
C GLU A 15 9.20 31.88 -0.93
N THR A 16 8.50 30.77 -1.14
CA THR A 16 8.98 29.66 -1.99
C THR A 16 9.19 30.12 -3.43
N TRP A 17 8.26 30.90 -3.99
CA TRP A 17 8.35 31.35 -5.37
C TRP A 17 9.48 32.35 -5.61
N LYS A 18 9.75 33.20 -4.61
CA LYS A 18 10.92 34.10 -4.62
C LYS A 18 12.22 33.30 -4.66
N LYS A 19 12.29 32.18 -3.92
CA LYS A 19 13.45 31.29 -3.89
C LYS A 19 13.63 30.51 -5.20
N GLU A 20 12.55 30.00 -5.78
CA GLU A 20 12.55 29.16 -6.98
C GLU A 20 12.46 29.94 -8.31
N ASN A 21 12.66 31.26 -8.25
CA ASN A 21 12.65 32.17 -9.39
C ASN A 21 11.44 32.01 -10.32
N PHE A 22 10.26 31.87 -9.69
CA PHE A 22 9.00 31.55 -10.34
C PHE A 22 8.67 32.46 -11.54
N ILE A 23 8.92 33.76 -11.41
CA ILE A 23 8.54 34.77 -12.40
C ILE A 23 9.29 34.58 -13.73
N ASP A 24 10.57 34.25 -13.67
CA ASP A 24 11.38 34.01 -14.86
C ASP A 24 10.89 32.76 -15.60
N ARG A 25 10.42 31.75 -14.85
CA ARG A 25 9.84 30.53 -15.41
C ARG A 25 8.52 30.79 -16.13
N VAL A 26 7.61 31.55 -15.54
CA VAL A 26 6.35 31.93 -16.23
C VAL A 26 6.62 32.78 -17.46
N SER A 27 7.59 33.69 -17.38
CA SER A 27 7.98 34.54 -18.51
C SER A 27 8.58 33.73 -19.67
N SER A 28 9.20 32.58 -19.37
CA SER A 28 9.76 31.67 -20.39
C SER A 28 8.72 30.91 -21.22
N LEU A 29 7.43 30.97 -20.86
CA LEU A 29 6.36 30.24 -21.54
C LEU A 29 5.93 30.85 -22.87
N GLU A 30 6.41 32.06 -23.21
CA GLU A 30 6.01 32.79 -24.43
C GLU A 30 4.48 32.97 -24.55
N MET A 31 3.77 32.95 -23.42
CA MET A 31 2.31 33.13 -23.34
C MET A 31 1.96 34.53 -22.80
N THR A 32 0.83 35.08 -23.25
CA THR A 32 0.21 36.24 -22.58
C THR A 32 -0.25 35.84 -21.18
N THR A 33 0.29 36.49 -20.14
CA THR A 33 0.00 36.22 -18.73
C THR A 33 -0.79 37.36 -18.11
N ALA A 34 -1.83 37.04 -17.35
CA ALA A 34 -2.60 37.99 -16.55
C ALA A 34 -2.77 37.45 -15.13
N ILE A 35 -2.68 38.36 -14.16
CA ILE A 35 -2.69 38.03 -12.73
C ILE A 35 -3.95 38.60 -12.10
N PHE A 36 -4.68 37.78 -11.34
CA PHE A 36 -5.79 38.21 -10.50
C PHE A 36 -5.31 38.30 -9.08
N ASP A 37 -5.38 39.49 -8.49
CA ASP A 37 -4.99 39.68 -7.11
C ASP A 37 -5.87 40.75 -6.47
N SER A 38 -6.73 40.33 -5.56
CA SER A 38 -7.52 41.18 -4.68
C SER A 38 -6.69 41.73 -3.51
N LYS A 39 -5.51 41.15 -3.25
CA LYS A 39 -4.58 41.61 -2.23
C LYS A 39 -3.44 42.33 -2.93
N GLU A 40 -3.13 43.57 -2.57
CA GLU A 40 -1.89 44.17 -3.06
C GLU A 40 -0.69 43.36 -2.53
N ARG A 41 0.03 42.69 -3.44
CA ARG A 41 1.24 41.94 -3.10
C ARG A 41 2.47 42.63 -3.67
N ASN A 42 3.52 42.67 -2.86
CA ASN A 42 4.76 43.34 -3.22
C ASN A 42 5.68 42.39 -4.02
N TRP A 43 5.36 42.21 -5.31
CA TRP A 43 6.14 41.40 -6.25
C TRP A 43 7.12 42.28 -7.05
N PRO A 44 8.27 41.73 -7.45
CA PRO A 44 9.31 42.50 -8.13
C PRO A 44 9.04 42.81 -9.62
N VAL A 45 7.88 42.45 -10.18
CA VAL A 45 7.60 42.56 -11.63
C VAL A 45 6.25 43.21 -11.92
N GLU A 46 6.22 44.07 -12.94
CA GLU A 46 5.03 44.77 -13.44
C GLU A 46 4.22 43.86 -14.38
N TYR A 47 3.28 43.10 -13.81
CA TYR A 47 2.27 42.40 -14.60
C TYR A 47 0.96 43.20 -14.67
N PRO A 48 0.19 43.08 -15.76
CA PRO A 48 -1.19 43.57 -15.79
C PRO A 48 -2.02 42.78 -14.77
N ALA A 49 -2.30 43.42 -13.64
CA ALA A 49 -3.14 42.88 -12.58
C ALA A 49 -4.61 43.25 -12.83
N TYR A 50 -5.51 42.31 -12.58
CA TYR A 50 -6.95 42.48 -12.76
C TYR A 50 -7.69 42.10 -11.48
N SER A 51 -8.77 42.81 -11.18
CA SER A 51 -9.58 42.56 -9.98
C SER A 51 -10.56 41.40 -10.16
N ASN A 52 -10.85 40.98 -11.40
CA ASN A 52 -11.70 39.84 -11.70
C ASN A 52 -11.48 39.30 -13.12
N LEU A 53 -11.86 38.03 -13.32
CA LEU A 53 -11.68 37.26 -14.56
C LEU A 53 -12.15 37.96 -15.84
N LEU A 54 -13.30 38.64 -15.78
CA LEU A 54 -13.88 39.32 -16.94
C LEU A 54 -13.08 40.54 -17.37
N ASP A 55 -12.49 41.27 -16.42
CA ASP A 55 -11.69 42.45 -16.73
C ASP A 55 -10.38 42.08 -17.42
N ALA A 56 -9.75 40.98 -17.03
CA ALA A 56 -8.61 40.44 -17.77
C ALA A 56 -8.99 40.05 -19.20
N ALA A 57 -10.11 39.32 -19.35
CA ALA A 57 -10.57 38.86 -20.66
C ALA A 57 -10.90 40.03 -21.60
N ARG A 58 -11.53 41.09 -21.10
CA ARG A 58 -11.88 42.30 -21.86
C ARG A 58 -10.65 43.10 -22.28
N ASN A 59 -9.72 43.34 -21.36
CA ASN A 59 -8.54 44.17 -21.64
C ASN A 59 -7.57 43.49 -22.61
N GLN A 60 -7.59 42.16 -22.67
CA GLN A 60 -6.73 41.39 -23.55
C GLN A 60 -7.39 41.02 -24.89
N GLY A 61 -8.63 41.48 -25.15
CA GLY A 61 -9.28 41.33 -26.46
C GLY A 61 -9.60 39.89 -26.89
N LEU A 62 -9.78 38.98 -25.93
CA LEU A 62 -9.94 37.54 -26.20
C LEU A 62 -11.09 37.21 -27.18
N THR A 63 -10.76 36.41 -28.20
CA THR A 63 -11.68 35.85 -29.21
C THR A 63 -12.17 34.47 -28.79
N ASP A 64 -13.30 34.01 -29.35
CA ASP A 64 -13.94 32.76 -28.93
C ASP A 64 -13.18 31.48 -29.36
N GLU A 65 -12.17 31.63 -30.23
CA GLU A 65 -11.28 30.55 -30.68
C GLU A 65 -10.06 30.37 -29.77
N GLU A 66 -9.75 31.36 -28.93
CA GLU A 66 -8.56 31.32 -28.08
C GLU A 66 -8.76 30.47 -26.83
N MET A 67 -7.70 29.74 -26.49
CA MET A 67 -7.60 28.99 -25.26
C MET A 67 -7.02 29.84 -24.13
N VAL A 68 -7.65 29.70 -22.97
CA VAL A 68 -7.27 30.34 -21.71
C VAL A 68 -6.98 29.25 -20.69
N ILE A 69 -5.76 29.25 -20.19
CA ILE A 69 -5.36 28.39 -19.08
C ILE A 69 -5.54 29.17 -17.79
N VAL A 70 -6.25 28.56 -16.83
CA VAL A 70 -6.45 29.11 -15.50
C VAL A 70 -5.75 28.22 -14.48
N VAL A 71 -4.97 28.84 -13.61
CA VAL A 71 -4.18 28.20 -12.56
C VAL A 71 -4.33 28.98 -11.26
N ASP A 72 -4.33 28.28 -10.12
CA ASP A 72 -4.17 28.91 -8.82
C ASP A 72 -2.70 29.32 -8.65
N GLY A 73 -2.46 30.49 -8.08
CA GLY A 73 -1.11 30.96 -7.77
C GLY A 73 -0.30 29.90 -7.06
N ASP A 74 -0.83 29.30 -5.98
CA ASP A 74 -0.12 28.30 -5.15
C ASP A 74 0.39 27.08 -5.92
N GLN A 75 -0.11 26.85 -7.14
CA GLN A 75 0.13 25.64 -7.91
C GLN A 75 1.23 25.79 -8.95
N ILE A 76 1.54 27.00 -9.40
CA ILE A 76 2.37 27.23 -10.61
C ILE A 76 3.85 27.01 -10.36
N ALA A 77 4.28 26.98 -9.10
CA ALA A 77 5.70 26.93 -8.75
C ALA A 77 6.44 25.65 -9.15
N PHE A 78 5.75 24.63 -9.70
CA PHE A 78 6.36 23.31 -9.86
C PHE A 78 6.48 22.78 -11.28
N ASP A 79 5.72 23.27 -12.26
CA ASP A 79 5.85 22.75 -13.63
C ASP A 79 5.32 23.71 -14.73
N ALA A 80 6.14 24.66 -15.13
CA ALA A 80 5.83 25.58 -16.23
C ALA A 80 5.69 24.83 -17.58
N ASP A 81 6.44 23.75 -17.79
CA ASP A 81 6.41 22.98 -19.04
C ASP A 81 5.09 22.22 -19.21
N LEU A 82 4.51 21.72 -18.11
CA LEU A 82 3.16 21.15 -18.10
C LEU A 82 2.09 22.17 -18.55
N VAL A 83 2.16 23.41 -18.04
CA VAL A 83 1.25 24.49 -18.48
C VAL A 83 1.36 24.72 -19.98
N ARG A 84 2.59 24.68 -20.53
CA ARG A 84 2.83 24.84 -21.96
C ARG A 84 2.20 23.72 -22.79
N LYS A 85 2.30 22.46 -22.34
CA LYS A 85 1.70 21.29 -23.02
C LYS A 85 0.18 21.41 -23.11
N ILE A 86 -0.48 21.84 -22.02
CA ILE A 86 -1.94 22.03 -21.96
C ILE A 86 -2.42 23.16 -22.89
N ALA A 87 -1.58 24.16 -23.20
CA ALA A 87 -1.94 25.30 -24.03
C ALA A 87 -2.22 24.97 -25.51
N SER A 88 -1.81 23.79 -25.97
CA SER A 88 -1.91 23.38 -27.38
C SER A 88 -2.72 22.08 -27.56
N PRO A 89 -3.98 22.00 -27.10
CA PRO A 89 -4.68 20.73 -27.12
C PRO A 89 -5.40 20.46 -28.46
N PRO A 90 -5.80 19.19 -28.71
CA PRO A 90 -6.68 18.79 -29.79
C PRO A 90 -7.91 19.71 -29.97
N THR A 91 -8.22 20.04 -31.22
CA THR A 91 -9.32 20.94 -31.58
C THR A 91 -10.68 20.40 -31.14
N GLY A 92 -11.44 21.18 -30.38
CA GLY A 92 -12.88 20.91 -30.16
C GLY A 92 -13.34 20.88 -28.71
N CYS A 93 -12.45 20.59 -27.76
CA CYS A 93 -12.83 20.32 -26.38
C CYS A 93 -12.25 21.34 -25.39
N ASP A 94 -12.98 21.59 -24.30
CA ASP A 94 -12.42 22.20 -23.10
C ASP A 94 -11.64 21.10 -22.33
N TYR A 95 -10.51 21.44 -21.71
CA TYR A 95 -9.63 20.49 -21.03
C TYR A 95 -9.69 20.69 -19.51
N TYR A 96 -9.84 19.59 -18.78
CA TYR A 96 -9.88 19.59 -17.33
C TYR A 96 -8.98 18.47 -16.80
N THR A 97 -7.82 18.83 -16.25
CA THR A 97 -7.01 17.87 -15.49
C THR A 97 -7.54 17.82 -14.06
N GLN A 98 -7.91 16.62 -13.60
CA GLN A 98 -8.36 16.43 -12.21
C GLN A 98 -7.17 16.39 -11.24
N TRP A 99 -7.45 17.02 -10.11
CA TRP A 99 -6.73 16.95 -8.85
C TRP A 99 -6.87 15.57 -8.23
N GLU A 100 -5.77 14.87 -8.00
CA GLU A 100 -5.71 13.91 -6.90
C GLU A 100 -4.79 14.46 -5.82
N HIS A 101 -5.33 14.55 -4.61
CA HIS A 101 -4.72 15.16 -3.44
C HIS A 101 -3.48 14.38 -2.98
N CYS A 102 -2.30 14.75 -3.49
CA CYS A 102 -1.07 14.67 -2.73
C CYS A 102 -0.76 16.09 -2.22
N ARG A 103 -1.06 16.36 -0.95
CA ARG A 103 -0.65 17.60 -0.25
C ARG A 103 0.54 17.20 0.63
N ILE A 104 1.76 17.66 0.38
CA ILE A 104 2.18 19.07 0.42
C ILE A 104 2.49 19.61 -1.00
N PRO A 105 2.18 20.89 -1.32
CA PRO A 105 1.33 21.24 -2.45
C PRO A 105 2.12 21.69 -3.67
N LEU A 106 2.75 20.79 -4.40
CA LEU A 106 3.66 21.20 -5.47
C LEU A 106 3.32 20.49 -6.79
N GLY A 107 2.07 20.61 -7.21
CA GLY A 107 1.58 20.18 -8.51
C GLY A 107 0.82 21.30 -9.20
N VAL A 108 1.07 21.50 -10.50
CA VAL A 108 0.37 22.54 -11.26
C VAL A 108 -1.01 22.04 -11.65
N GLY A 109 -2.05 22.57 -11.00
CA GLY A 109 -3.43 22.41 -11.46
C GLY A 109 -3.74 23.41 -12.57
N ALA A 110 -3.39 23.10 -13.81
CA ALA A 110 -3.72 23.93 -14.96
C ALA A 110 -5.00 23.46 -15.64
N ARG A 111 -5.89 24.41 -15.97
CA ARG A 111 -7.18 24.10 -16.60
C ARG A 111 -7.36 24.92 -17.86
N GLY A 112 -7.65 24.28 -18.99
CA GLY A 112 -7.76 24.92 -20.30
C GLY A 112 -9.20 25.11 -20.73
N PHE A 113 -9.61 26.35 -21.01
CA PHE A 113 -10.97 26.70 -21.40
C PHE A 113 -10.98 27.56 -22.66
N ARG A 114 -12.04 27.47 -23.47
CA ARG A 114 -12.30 28.48 -24.50
C ARG A 114 -12.70 29.82 -23.88
N ALA A 115 -12.29 30.92 -24.50
CA ALA A 115 -12.66 32.26 -24.03
C ALA A 115 -14.18 32.48 -23.96
N ALA A 116 -14.95 31.87 -24.86
CA ALA A 116 -16.41 31.93 -24.84
C ALA A 116 -17.00 31.35 -23.54
N THR A 117 -16.38 30.32 -22.97
CA THR A 117 -16.80 29.68 -21.71
C THR A 117 -16.59 30.61 -20.52
N ILE A 118 -15.45 31.32 -20.49
CA ILE A 118 -15.14 32.33 -19.47
C ILE A 118 -16.11 33.52 -19.54
N LYS A 119 -16.39 34.04 -20.74
CA LYS A 119 -17.34 35.15 -20.91
C LYS A 119 -18.75 34.79 -20.44
N LYS A 120 -19.19 33.55 -20.70
CA LYS A 120 -20.52 33.06 -20.32
C LYS A 120 -20.69 32.85 -18.81
N SER A 121 -19.62 32.53 -18.08
CA SER A 121 -19.73 32.22 -16.66
C SER A 121 -20.02 33.44 -15.80
N GLY A 122 -19.66 34.64 -16.25
CA GLY A 122 -19.78 35.86 -15.45
C GLY A 122 -18.98 35.84 -14.13
N ALA A 123 -18.03 34.91 -14.01
CA ALA A 123 -17.37 34.62 -12.74
C ALA A 123 -16.34 35.71 -12.42
N THR A 124 -16.22 36.03 -11.13
CA THR A 124 -15.26 37.04 -10.66
C THR A 124 -13.91 36.45 -10.24
N SER A 125 -13.85 35.14 -9.96
CA SER A 125 -12.61 34.42 -9.68
C SER A 125 -12.55 33.09 -10.44
N PRO A 126 -11.36 32.54 -10.68
CA PRO A 126 -11.14 31.16 -11.14
C PRO A 126 -11.93 30.09 -10.37
N SER A 127 -12.08 30.28 -9.07
CA SER A 127 -12.86 29.39 -8.21
C SER A 127 -14.36 29.44 -8.52
N ALA A 128 -14.91 30.65 -8.68
CA ALA A 128 -16.31 30.81 -9.06
C ALA A 128 -16.57 30.32 -10.49
N HIS A 129 -15.59 30.47 -11.40
CA HIS A 129 -15.66 29.93 -12.75
C HIS A 129 -15.71 28.39 -12.74
N LEU A 130 -14.92 27.76 -11.88
CA LEU A 130 -14.96 26.31 -11.68
C LEU A 130 -16.34 25.84 -11.20
N SER A 131 -16.89 26.46 -10.15
CA SER A 131 -18.22 26.11 -9.63
C SER A 131 -19.29 26.20 -10.71
N TYR A 132 -19.24 27.25 -11.55
CA TYR A 132 -20.16 27.42 -12.68
C TYR A 132 -20.13 26.25 -13.68
N ILE A 133 -18.94 25.70 -13.96
CA ILE A 133 -18.75 24.56 -14.87
C ILE A 133 -19.19 23.25 -14.21
N GLN A 134 -18.81 23.03 -12.94
CA GLN A 134 -19.14 21.81 -12.19
C GLN A 134 -20.65 21.61 -12.01
N GLU A 135 -21.41 22.69 -11.89
CA GLU A 135 -22.88 22.66 -11.86
C GLU A 135 -23.52 22.32 -13.22
N ARG A 136 -22.74 22.31 -14.32
CA ARG A 136 -23.23 22.18 -15.71
C ARG A 136 -22.41 21.17 -16.55
N PRO A 137 -22.19 19.94 -16.07
CA PRO A 137 -21.27 18.98 -16.69
C PRO A 137 -21.70 18.48 -18.08
N LEU A 138 -23.00 18.57 -18.41
CA LEU A 138 -23.52 18.17 -19.73
C LEU A 138 -23.21 19.19 -20.85
N ILE A 139 -22.73 20.38 -20.48
CA ILE A 139 -22.43 21.48 -21.41
C ILE A 139 -20.93 21.51 -21.77
N PHE A 140 -20.07 21.00 -20.89
CA PHE A 140 -18.61 21.09 -21.00
C PHE A 140 -17.99 19.69 -21.02
N THR A 141 -17.11 19.42 -21.98
CA THR A 141 -16.41 18.13 -22.08
C THR A 141 -15.22 18.12 -21.11
N GLN A 142 -15.00 17.01 -20.40
CA GLN A 142 -13.84 16.80 -19.54
C GLN A 142 -12.94 15.74 -20.18
N HIS A 143 -11.66 16.04 -20.32
CA HIS A 143 -10.64 15.12 -20.84
C HIS A 143 -9.47 15.02 -19.86
N TYR A 144 -9.13 13.79 -19.49
CA TYR A 144 -8.06 13.46 -18.53
C TYR A 144 -6.77 13.12 -19.30
N GLU A 145 -5.64 13.70 -18.88
CA GLU A 145 -4.33 13.42 -19.45
C GLU A 145 -3.55 12.45 -18.54
N THR A 146 -3.21 11.28 -19.07
CA THR A 146 -2.52 10.21 -18.33
C THR A 146 -1.00 10.30 -18.44
N GLU A 147 -0.46 10.94 -19.48
CA GLU A 147 0.98 10.96 -19.81
C GLU A 147 1.79 11.97 -19.00
N THR A 148 1.15 12.92 -18.31
CA THR A 148 1.84 14.01 -17.58
C THR A 148 2.04 13.74 -16.09
N ARG A 149 1.55 12.60 -15.58
CA ARG A 149 1.89 12.10 -14.23
C ARG A 149 3.38 11.75 -14.06
N THR A 150 4.10 11.56 -15.17
CA THR A 150 5.41 10.87 -15.18
C THR A 150 6.62 11.76 -14.89
N ASP A 151 6.51 13.09 -14.97
CA ASP A 151 7.64 14.02 -14.71
C ASP A 151 7.77 14.50 -13.23
N PHE A 152 6.83 14.07 -12.37
CA PHE A 152 6.74 14.50 -10.97
C PHE A 152 7.90 14.03 -10.07
N MET A 153 8.74 13.11 -10.56
CA MET A 153 9.83 12.47 -9.81
C MET A 153 10.99 13.43 -9.45
N GLY A 154 11.01 14.65 -10.00
CA GLY A 154 12.05 15.65 -9.74
C GLY A 154 11.81 16.58 -8.54
N ALA A 155 10.64 16.52 -7.88
CA ALA A 155 10.31 17.40 -6.76
C ALA A 155 11.15 17.05 -5.51
N LYS A 156 12.14 17.89 -5.19
CA LYS A 156 13.21 17.63 -4.21
C LYS A 156 12.82 17.67 -2.72
N GLN A 157 11.55 17.78 -2.33
CA GLN A 157 11.18 17.89 -0.91
C GLN A 157 9.83 17.22 -0.58
N ASP A 158 9.86 16.12 0.16
CA ASP A 158 8.74 15.64 0.99
C ASP A 158 8.85 16.33 2.36
N THR A 159 7.98 17.30 2.63
CA THR A 159 7.95 18.06 3.89
C THR A 159 7.05 17.43 4.96
N ARG A 160 6.68 16.15 4.85
CA ARG A 160 6.01 15.44 5.96
C ARG A 160 6.96 15.06 7.10
N ALA A 161 8.27 15.29 6.95
CA ALA A 161 9.20 15.31 8.07
C ALA A 161 9.36 16.75 8.58
N ASN A 162 8.53 17.14 9.58
CA ASN A 162 8.87 18.03 10.69
C ASN A 162 7.60 18.70 11.23
N GLY A 163 7.00 18.07 12.23
CA GLY A 163 5.85 18.62 12.92
C GLY A 163 5.49 17.86 14.19
N SER A 164 6.47 17.41 14.98
CA SER A 164 6.28 17.12 16.41
C SER A 164 7.62 16.82 17.06
N SER A 165 7.94 17.57 18.11
CA SER A 165 9.02 17.20 19.03
C SER A 165 8.69 15.84 19.68
N PRO A 166 9.70 15.11 20.19
CA PRO A 166 9.55 13.77 20.78
C PRO A 166 8.59 13.65 21.99
N GLU A 167 7.98 14.75 22.42
CA GLU A 167 7.27 14.87 23.69
C GLU A 167 5.73 14.91 23.58
N ASN A 168 5.17 14.80 22.36
CA ASN A 168 3.71 14.80 22.13
C ASN A 168 3.15 13.55 21.41
N TRP A 169 3.66 12.36 21.73
CA TRP A 169 3.13 11.08 21.22
C TRP A 169 1.81 10.65 21.90
N GLY A 170 0.78 11.50 21.87
CA GLY A 170 -0.46 11.22 22.62
C GLY A 170 -1.77 11.86 22.12
N GLU A 171 -1.75 12.80 21.17
CA GLU A 171 -3.00 13.40 20.64
C GLU A 171 -3.19 13.02 19.17
N THR A 172 -4.29 12.33 18.88
CA THR A 172 -4.64 11.81 17.54
C THR A 172 -4.93 12.96 16.57
N ALA A 173 -3.93 13.38 15.81
CA ALA A 173 -4.13 14.30 14.70
C ALA A 173 -4.90 13.57 13.57
N THR A 174 -6.07 14.07 13.21
CA THR A 174 -6.79 13.70 11.99
C THR A 174 -6.41 14.67 10.87
N ASP A 175 -6.36 14.18 9.63
CA ASP A 175 -6.20 15.01 8.45
C ASP A 175 -7.48 15.81 8.12
N ASP A 176 -7.44 16.62 7.06
CA ASP A 176 -8.54 17.47 6.61
C ASP A 176 -9.76 16.71 6.07
N ARG A 177 -9.70 15.37 6.01
CA ARG A 177 -10.78 14.45 5.61
C ARG A 177 -11.47 13.82 6.83
N GLY A 178 -10.96 14.05 8.04
CA GLY A 178 -11.43 13.40 9.27
C GLY A 178 -10.81 12.03 9.53
N LEU A 179 -9.87 11.59 8.68
CA LEU A 179 -9.14 10.34 8.85
C LEU A 179 -7.91 10.54 9.74
N PRO A 180 -7.45 9.53 10.49
CA PRO A 180 -6.18 9.63 11.21
C PRO A 180 -5.03 10.00 10.26
N SER A 181 -4.18 10.97 10.64
CA SER A 181 -3.00 11.44 9.88
C SER A 181 -1.88 10.39 9.69
N SER A 182 -2.17 9.11 9.97
CA SER A 182 -1.23 8.02 10.21
C SER A 182 -1.08 7.01 9.07
N TYR A 183 -1.75 7.18 7.93
CA TYR A 183 -1.71 6.20 6.82
C TYR A 183 -0.70 6.58 5.72
N GLY A 184 0.12 5.62 5.30
CA GLY A 184 1.16 5.82 4.27
C GLY A 184 2.39 4.93 4.48
N PHE A 185 3.56 5.35 4.01
CA PHE A 185 4.80 4.68 4.40
C PHE A 185 5.16 5.05 5.84
N GLU A 186 5.31 4.05 6.70
CA GLU A 186 5.60 4.27 8.12
C GLU A 186 7.02 4.77 8.37
N THR A 187 7.94 4.44 7.46
CA THR A 187 9.35 4.82 7.54
C THR A 187 9.87 5.17 6.17
N LYS A 188 11.02 5.87 6.12
CA LYS A 188 11.76 6.11 4.89
C LYS A 188 12.15 4.79 4.20
N ALA A 189 12.54 3.78 4.97
CA ALA A 189 12.85 2.45 4.44
C ALA A 189 11.64 1.84 3.70
N CYS A 190 10.44 1.86 4.29
CA CYS A 190 9.22 1.39 3.63
C CYS A 190 8.89 2.15 2.34
N ALA A 191 9.20 3.45 2.30
CA ALA A 191 9.01 4.26 1.10
C ALA A 191 9.99 3.88 -0.02
N GLU A 192 11.24 3.58 0.34
CA GLU A 192 12.31 3.22 -0.60
C GLU A 192 12.25 1.77 -1.08
N PHE A 193 11.75 0.84 -0.26
CA PHE A 193 11.66 -0.59 -0.58
C PHE A 193 10.64 -1.29 0.32
N PRO A 194 9.92 -2.35 -0.11
CA PRO A 194 9.05 -3.11 0.78
C PRO A 194 9.83 -3.75 1.93
N THR A 195 9.48 -3.44 3.18
CA THR A 195 10.17 -3.98 4.35
C THR A 195 9.64 -5.36 4.79
N TYR A 196 8.52 -5.81 4.21
CA TYR A 196 7.99 -7.15 4.42
C TYR A 196 7.97 -7.91 3.10
N ILE A 197 8.84 -8.92 2.99
CA ILE A 197 8.85 -9.85 1.85
C ILE A 197 8.14 -11.15 2.22
N MET A 198 7.30 -11.65 1.33
CA MET A 198 6.60 -12.92 1.49
C MET A 198 6.84 -13.81 0.29
N PHE A 199 7.03 -15.11 0.53
CA PHE A 199 7.23 -16.11 -0.51
C PHE A 199 6.18 -17.20 -0.40
N ASP A 200 5.47 -17.42 -1.50
CA ASP A 200 4.70 -18.64 -1.71
C ASP A 200 5.65 -19.70 -2.25
N LEU A 201 6.13 -20.60 -1.40
CA LEU A 201 7.13 -21.59 -1.84
C LEU A 201 6.54 -22.64 -2.77
N THR A 202 5.24 -22.89 -2.66
CA THR A 202 4.54 -23.85 -3.50
C THR A 202 3.05 -23.58 -3.45
N ASN A 203 2.34 -23.96 -4.51
CA ASN A 203 0.88 -24.03 -4.53
C ASN A 203 0.35 -25.40 -4.09
N ARG A 204 1.19 -26.29 -3.53
CA ARG A 204 0.76 -27.62 -3.04
C ARG A 204 0.51 -27.56 -1.55
N CYS A 205 -0.61 -28.13 -1.11
CA CYS A 205 -0.89 -28.37 0.29
C CYS A 205 -1.33 -29.82 0.50
N ASN A 206 -0.95 -30.42 1.64
CA ASN A 206 -1.37 -31.76 2.04
C ASN A 206 -2.64 -31.76 2.92
N ALA A 207 -3.30 -30.61 3.07
CA ALA A 207 -4.56 -30.44 3.77
C ALA A 207 -5.64 -29.90 2.82
N THR A 208 -6.91 -30.14 3.17
CA THR A 208 -8.08 -29.61 2.47
C THR A 208 -8.95 -28.79 3.43
N CYS A 209 -8.39 -27.74 4.01
CA CYS A 209 -9.02 -27.00 5.11
C CYS A 209 -10.33 -26.31 4.67
N ILE A 210 -11.36 -26.33 5.51
CA ILE A 210 -12.72 -25.89 5.13
C ILE A 210 -12.83 -24.38 4.84
N HIS A 211 -11.93 -23.58 5.41
CA HIS A 211 -11.91 -22.12 5.23
C HIS A 211 -10.88 -21.65 4.20
N CYS A 212 -10.08 -22.56 3.62
CA CYS A 212 -8.96 -22.19 2.76
C CYS A 212 -9.40 -22.15 1.28
N PRO A 213 -9.25 -21.01 0.57
CA PRO A 213 -9.59 -20.93 -0.85
C PRO A 213 -8.91 -22.00 -1.71
N HIS A 214 -7.66 -22.36 -1.38
CA HIS A 214 -6.93 -23.48 -2.01
C HIS A 214 -7.78 -24.75 -2.11
N SER A 215 -8.53 -25.06 -1.04
CA SER A 215 -9.28 -26.31 -0.87
C SER A 215 -10.77 -26.20 -1.21
N THR A 216 -11.30 -24.98 -1.29
CA THR A 216 -12.73 -24.74 -1.52
C THR A 216 -13.00 -24.24 -2.94
N TRP A 217 -12.28 -23.23 -3.39
CA TRP A 217 -12.47 -22.59 -4.70
C TRP A 217 -11.61 -23.21 -5.79
N PHE A 218 -10.35 -23.51 -5.47
CA PHE A 218 -9.40 -24.03 -6.45
C PHE A 218 -9.30 -25.56 -6.41
N ALA A 219 -10.11 -26.23 -5.60
CA ALA A 219 -10.15 -27.69 -5.54
C ALA A 219 -10.57 -28.28 -6.89
N GLY A 220 -9.74 -29.19 -7.41
CA GLY A 220 -10.02 -29.89 -8.68
C GLY A 220 -9.70 -29.09 -9.94
N LEU A 221 -9.23 -27.84 -9.83
CA LEU A 221 -8.55 -27.19 -10.95
C LEU A 221 -7.23 -27.92 -11.18
N ASP A 222 -6.93 -28.24 -12.44
CA ASP A 222 -5.67 -28.88 -12.85
C ASP A 222 -4.53 -27.86 -12.83
N ALA A 223 -4.28 -27.28 -11.65
CA ALA A 223 -3.17 -26.39 -11.42
C ALA A 223 -1.89 -27.24 -11.40
N LYS A 224 -0.96 -26.92 -12.30
CA LYS A 224 0.34 -27.57 -12.30
C LYS A 224 1.01 -27.35 -10.94
N PRO A 225 1.76 -28.34 -10.43
CA PRO A 225 2.53 -28.16 -9.21
C PRO A 225 3.61 -27.12 -9.47
N HIS A 226 3.60 -26.05 -8.69
CA HIS A 226 4.62 -25.02 -8.73
C HIS A 226 5.43 -25.08 -7.44
N TYR A 227 6.75 -25.02 -7.59
CA TYR A 227 7.71 -24.80 -6.52
C TYR A 227 8.49 -23.57 -6.92
N LEU A 228 8.64 -22.62 -6.01
CA LEU A 228 9.44 -21.43 -6.28
C LEU A 228 10.85 -21.86 -6.65
N ASP A 229 11.30 -21.47 -7.84
CA ASP A 229 12.62 -21.81 -8.30
C ASP A 229 13.69 -21.22 -7.36
N TYR A 230 14.68 -22.02 -7.02
CA TYR A 230 15.69 -21.60 -6.03
C TYR A 230 16.60 -20.49 -6.57
N ASP A 231 16.92 -20.49 -7.86
CA ASP A 231 17.77 -19.45 -8.45
C ASP A 231 17.00 -18.13 -8.57
N MET A 232 15.70 -18.18 -8.85
CA MET A 232 14.81 -17.02 -8.72
C MET A 232 14.75 -16.51 -7.28
N PHE A 233 14.50 -17.40 -6.31
CA PHE A 233 14.49 -17.03 -4.89
C PHE A 233 15.79 -16.33 -4.48
N LYS A 234 16.95 -16.85 -4.90
CA LYS A 234 18.24 -16.21 -4.61
C LYS A 234 18.35 -14.82 -5.22
N ARG A 235 17.92 -14.62 -6.46
CA ARG A 235 17.92 -13.29 -7.09
C ARG A 235 17.03 -12.30 -6.35
N VAL A 236 15.86 -12.76 -5.88
CA VAL A 236 14.98 -11.93 -5.06
C VAL A 236 15.68 -11.54 -3.75
N VAL A 237 16.24 -12.51 -3.02
CA VAL A 237 16.95 -12.23 -1.76
C VAL A 237 18.17 -11.33 -1.99
N ASP A 238 18.88 -11.50 -3.11
CA ASP A 238 20.01 -10.64 -3.49
C ASP A 238 19.57 -9.20 -3.78
N GLU A 239 18.38 -8.97 -4.35
CA GLU A 239 17.82 -7.62 -4.51
C GLU A 239 17.41 -7.01 -3.16
N CYS A 240 16.89 -7.82 -2.24
CA CYS A 240 16.57 -7.37 -0.89
C CYS A 240 17.82 -7.04 -0.04
N ALA A 241 18.99 -7.59 -0.40
CA ALA A 241 20.21 -7.40 0.36
C ALA A 241 20.68 -5.92 0.31
N GLY A 242 20.88 -5.32 1.48
CA GLY A 242 21.25 -3.91 1.62
C GLY A 242 20.06 -2.98 1.85
N HIS A 243 18.82 -3.47 1.74
CA HIS A 243 17.62 -2.77 2.19
C HIS A 243 17.24 -3.16 3.62
N GLU A 244 16.50 -2.30 4.31
CA GLU A 244 16.00 -2.57 5.65
C GLU A 244 14.75 -3.47 5.58
N ILE A 245 14.96 -4.79 5.63
CA ILE A 245 13.87 -5.77 5.64
C ILE A 245 13.49 -6.10 7.09
N HIS A 246 12.28 -5.72 7.48
CA HIS A 246 11.72 -5.99 8.82
C HIS A 246 11.30 -7.44 8.99
N PHE A 247 10.86 -8.10 7.91
CA PHE A 247 10.44 -9.49 7.98
C PHE A 247 10.41 -10.18 6.63
N VAL A 248 10.88 -11.43 6.58
CA VAL A 248 10.67 -12.34 5.45
C VAL A 248 9.77 -13.47 5.91
N ARG A 249 8.72 -13.81 5.17
CA ARG A 249 7.81 -14.91 5.54
C ARG A 249 7.64 -15.94 4.43
N PHE A 250 7.81 -17.22 4.78
CA PHE A 250 7.50 -18.37 3.95
C PHE A 250 6.10 -18.90 4.30
N THR A 251 5.12 -18.75 3.40
CA THR A 251 3.69 -19.02 3.71
C THR A 251 2.79 -19.06 2.45
N ALA A 252 1.46 -19.00 2.67
CA ALA A 252 0.36 -18.63 1.79
C ALA A 252 -0.23 -19.72 0.90
N ASP A 253 0.12 -19.79 -0.39
CA ASP A 253 -0.68 -20.58 -1.36
C ASP A 253 -0.64 -22.11 -1.16
N GLY A 254 0.28 -22.60 -0.33
CA GLY A 254 0.46 -24.03 -0.03
C GLY A 254 1.12 -24.29 1.31
N GLU A 255 1.65 -25.50 1.50
CA GLU A 255 2.38 -25.91 2.70
C GLU A 255 3.89 -25.83 2.45
N PRO A 256 4.61 -24.87 3.07
CA PRO A 256 6.02 -24.65 2.79
C PRO A 256 6.92 -25.85 3.13
N LEU A 257 6.55 -26.70 4.09
CA LEU A 257 7.35 -27.89 4.46
C LEU A 257 7.47 -28.93 3.32
N ILE A 258 6.61 -28.85 2.29
CA ILE A 258 6.69 -29.67 1.08
C ILE A 258 7.88 -29.26 0.22
N HIS A 259 8.30 -27.99 0.26
CA HIS A 259 9.41 -27.51 -0.57
C HIS A 259 10.72 -28.20 -0.16
N PRO A 260 11.42 -28.88 -1.09
CA PRO A 260 12.58 -29.71 -0.75
C PRO A 260 13.76 -28.88 -0.23
N ARG A 261 13.87 -27.62 -0.65
CA ARG A 261 14.98 -26.71 -0.31
C ARG A 261 14.61 -25.64 0.71
N LEU A 262 13.54 -25.82 1.49
CA LEU A 262 13.08 -24.82 2.46
C LEU A 262 14.20 -24.38 3.42
N VAL A 263 14.96 -25.32 3.99
CA VAL A 263 16.03 -25.00 4.95
C VAL A 263 17.15 -24.20 4.28
N GLU A 264 17.54 -24.59 3.05
CA GLU A 264 18.54 -23.85 2.27
C GLU A 264 18.07 -22.42 1.92
N MET A 265 16.76 -22.23 1.70
CA MET A 265 16.18 -20.90 1.46
C MET A 265 16.21 -20.02 2.72
N ILE A 266 15.86 -20.61 3.88
CA ILE A 266 15.94 -19.94 5.19
C ILE A 266 17.38 -19.48 5.46
N ASP A 267 18.36 -20.39 5.31
CA ASP A 267 19.75 -20.08 5.60
C ASP A 267 20.32 -19.04 4.64
N TYR A 268 19.94 -19.07 3.36
CA TYR A 268 20.38 -18.08 2.37
C TYR A 268 19.94 -16.65 2.72
N CYS A 269 18.69 -16.45 3.19
CA CYS A 269 18.26 -15.15 3.71
C CYS A 269 19.17 -14.68 4.86
N GLY A 270 19.47 -15.60 5.80
CA GLY A 270 20.32 -15.31 6.94
C GLY A 270 21.78 -15.01 6.57
N GLU A 271 22.33 -15.69 5.56
CA GLU A 271 23.67 -15.44 5.00
C GLU A 271 23.77 -14.06 4.33
N LYS A 272 22.69 -13.61 3.70
CA LYS A 272 22.60 -12.30 3.04
C LYS A 272 22.20 -11.16 3.98
N GLY A 273 21.91 -11.47 5.24
CA GLY A 273 21.46 -10.49 6.23
C GLY A 273 20.06 -9.94 5.94
N VAL A 274 19.22 -10.70 5.25
CA VAL A 274 17.89 -10.27 4.80
C VAL A 274 16.84 -10.70 5.81
N GLY A 275 16.53 -9.78 6.73
CA GLY A 275 15.43 -9.83 7.70
C GLY A 275 15.46 -11.01 8.70
N PRO A 276 14.73 -10.90 9.82
CA PRO A 276 14.30 -12.11 10.53
C PRO A 276 13.36 -12.89 9.60
N THR A 277 13.55 -14.22 9.54
CA THR A 277 12.75 -15.10 8.69
C THR A 277 11.71 -15.86 9.51
N GLY A 278 10.47 -15.89 9.01
CA GLY A 278 9.35 -16.59 9.61
C GLY A 278 8.79 -17.67 8.70
N LEU A 279 8.39 -18.79 9.28
CA LEU A 279 7.73 -19.90 8.59
C LEU A 279 6.32 -20.07 9.15
N THR A 280 5.32 -20.18 8.29
CA THR A 280 3.98 -20.62 8.69
C THR A 280 3.67 -21.97 8.10
N THR A 281 3.26 -22.90 8.94
CA THR A 281 3.07 -24.31 8.56
C THR A 281 1.90 -24.93 9.31
N ASN A 282 1.31 -25.96 8.70
CA ASN A 282 0.35 -26.84 9.36
C ASN A 282 1.01 -27.88 10.28
N GLY A 283 2.35 -27.98 10.28
CA GLY A 283 3.15 -28.81 11.19
C GLY A 283 3.11 -30.32 10.92
N SER A 284 2.21 -30.81 10.05
CA SER A 284 2.01 -32.25 9.84
C SER A 284 3.20 -32.96 9.18
N LEU A 285 4.03 -32.21 8.44
CA LEU A 285 5.22 -32.72 7.76
C LEU A 285 6.51 -32.44 8.54
N LEU A 286 6.43 -31.85 9.73
CA LEU A 286 7.57 -31.51 10.57
C LEU A 286 8.07 -32.73 11.36
N LYS A 287 8.39 -33.80 10.64
CA LYS A 287 8.97 -35.01 11.21
C LYS A 287 10.30 -34.69 11.93
N PRO A 288 10.75 -35.54 12.86
CA PRO A 288 11.96 -35.31 13.67
C PRO A 288 13.17 -34.76 12.90
N GLU A 289 13.54 -35.37 11.78
CA GLU A 289 14.69 -34.92 10.97
C GLU A 289 14.52 -33.47 10.46
N LYS A 290 13.33 -33.11 9.98
CA LYS A 290 13.07 -31.75 9.51
C LYS A 290 12.91 -30.75 10.67
N ALA A 291 12.35 -31.19 11.79
CA ALA A 291 12.27 -30.38 13.02
C ALA A 291 13.68 -30.01 13.53
N GLN A 292 14.62 -30.95 13.51
CA GLN A 292 16.02 -30.72 13.89
C GLN A 292 16.66 -29.68 12.97
N LEU A 293 16.57 -29.89 11.64
CA LEU A 293 17.12 -28.95 10.66
C LEU A 293 16.55 -27.54 10.84
N ILE A 294 15.24 -27.41 11.09
CA ILE A 294 14.61 -26.11 11.32
C ILE A 294 15.12 -25.47 12.63
N ALA A 295 15.22 -26.23 13.73
CA ALA A 295 15.72 -25.72 15.01
C ALA A 295 17.20 -25.30 14.98
N GLU A 296 18.00 -25.95 14.12
CA GLU A 296 19.43 -25.64 13.89
C GLU A 296 19.66 -24.55 12.84
N SER A 297 18.65 -24.26 12.01
CA SER A 297 18.73 -23.24 10.95
C SER A 297 18.72 -21.81 11.48
N ARG A 298 18.87 -20.84 10.57
CA ARG A 298 18.74 -19.40 10.89
C ARG A 298 17.29 -18.91 10.95
N LEU A 299 16.29 -19.80 11.03
CA LEU A 299 14.89 -19.42 11.15
C LEU A 299 14.66 -18.64 12.45
N PHE A 300 14.09 -17.44 12.34
CA PHE A 300 13.78 -16.63 13.51
C PHE A 300 12.51 -17.14 14.21
N MET A 301 11.45 -17.42 13.45
CA MET A 301 10.16 -17.80 14.01
C MET A 301 9.45 -18.89 13.18
N ILE A 302 8.80 -19.83 13.87
CA ILE A 302 7.86 -20.78 13.27
C ILE A 302 6.46 -20.61 13.88
N ASP A 303 5.45 -20.57 13.02
CA ASP A 303 4.04 -20.38 13.36
C ASP A 303 3.20 -21.58 12.90
N PHE A 304 2.62 -22.28 13.86
CA PHE A 304 1.77 -23.44 13.61
C PHE A 304 0.30 -23.06 13.51
N SER A 305 -0.26 -23.33 12.34
CA SER A 305 -1.67 -23.13 12.00
C SER A 305 -2.52 -24.29 12.52
N LEU A 306 -3.23 -24.11 13.65
CA LEU A 306 -3.95 -25.20 14.34
C LEU A 306 -5.48 -25.11 14.20
N ASP A 307 -6.08 -23.96 14.51
CA ASP A 307 -7.54 -23.69 14.45
C ASP A 307 -8.45 -24.69 15.20
N GLY A 308 -7.90 -25.47 16.11
CA GLY A 308 -8.64 -26.39 16.97
C GLY A 308 -7.77 -26.84 18.13
N PHE A 309 -8.39 -27.04 19.29
CA PHE A 309 -7.78 -27.61 20.47
C PHE A 309 -8.17 -29.08 20.66
N SER A 310 -9.41 -29.45 20.36
CA SER A 310 -9.80 -30.88 20.36
C SER A 310 -9.48 -31.54 19.02
N GLU A 311 -9.24 -32.85 19.04
CA GLU A 311 -9.08 -33.64 17.82
C GLU A 311 -10.31 -33.54 16.91
N GLU A 312 -11.51 -33.49 17.50
CA GLU A 312 -12.77 -33.36 16.77
C GLU A 312 -12.83 -32.04 15.97
N THR A 313 -12.62 -30.91 16.64
CA THR A 313 -12.63 -29.58 16.02
C THR A 313 -11.50 -29.43 15.01
N PHE A 314 -10.28 -29.84 15.36
CA PHE A 314 -9.12 -29.81 14.47
C PHE A 314 -9.38 -30.63 13.20
N SER A 315 -9.84 -31.86 13.32
CA SER A 315 -10.07 -32.76 12.18
C SER A 315 -11.21 -32.28 11.28
N LYS A 316 -12.19 -31.57 11.86
CA LYS A 316 -13.29 -30.94 11.12
C LYS A 316 -12.79 -29.76 10.27
N ILE A 317 -11.85 -28.97 10.78
CA ILE A 317 -11.39 -27.73 10.12
C ILE A 317 -10.18 -28.00 9.22
N ARG A 318 -9.15 -28.67 9.73
CA ARG A 318 -7.85 -28.95 9.09
C ARG A 318 -7.86 -30.34 8.42
N VAL A 319 -8.88 -30.59 7.60
CA VAL A 319 -9.13 -31.89 6.95
C VAL A 319 -7.90 -32.40 6.22
N GLY A 320 -7.63 -33.71 6.34
CA GLY A 320 -6.47 -34.38 5.75
C GLY A 320 -5.24 -34.43 6.67
N LEU A 321 -5.26 -33.70 7.79
CA LEU A 321 -4.21 -33.73 8.80
C LEU A 321 -4.61 -34.59 10.00
N SER A 322 -3.61 -35.14 10.70
CA SER A 322 -3.80 -35.90 11.94
C SER A 322 -3.43 -35.01 13.12
N TYR A 323 -4.40 -34.75 14.00
CA TYR A 323 -4.21 -33.94 15.20
C TYR A 323 -3.05 -34.48 16.06
N GLU A 324 -3.08 -35.78 16.37
CA GLU A 324 -2.04 -36.46 17.15
C GLU A 324 -0.64 -36.22 16.57
N LYS A 325 -0.45 -36.47 15.27
CA LYS A 325 0.86 -36.28 14.62
C LYS A 325 1.33 -34.83 14.61
N VAL A 326 0.43 -33.87 14.43
CA VAL A 326 0.77 -32.45 14.48
C VAL A 326 1.24 -32.08 15.90
N MET A 327 0.52 -32.52 16.92
CA MET A 327 0.90 -32.29 18.32
C MET A 327 2.23 -32.96 18.67
N GLU A 328 2.45 -34.20 18.23
CA GLU A 328 3.72 -34.92 18.39
C GLU A 328 4.88 -34.16 17.75
N ASN A 329 4.72 -33.68 16.51
CA ASN A 329 5.75 -32.93 15.80
C ASN A 329 6.08 -31.60 16.50
N ILE A 330 5.08 -30.87 16.99
CA ILE A 330 5.28 -29.60 17.70
C ILE A 330 6.00 -29.84 19.03
N ASN A 331 5.56 -30.82 19.81
CA ASN A 331 6.21 -31.16 21.08
C ASN A 331 7.65 -31.62 20.86
N TYR A 332 7.90 -32.42 19.81
CA TYR A 332 9.25 -32.82 19.44
C TYR A 332 10.15 -31.62 19.13
N LEU A 333 9.65 -30.64 18.35
CA LEU A 333 10.40 -29.42 18.06
C LEU A 333 10.71 -28.64 19.34
N LEU A 334 9.73 -28.46 20.23
CA LEU A 334 9.90 -27.74 21.50
C LEU A 334 10.98 -28.40 22.38
N ASP A 335 10.90 -29.71 22.56
CA ASP A 335 11.86 -30.49 23.34
C ASP A 335 13.27 -30.40 22.73
N TYR A 336 13.37 -30.52 21.40
CA TYR A 336 14.65 -30.47 20.70
C TYR A 336 15.27 -29.06 20.75
N LYS A 337 14.49 -28.00 20.48
CA LYS A 337 14.89 -26.60 20.65
C LYS A 337 15.46 -26.36 22.05
N ALA A 338 14.75 -26.81 23.09
CA ALA A 338 15.18 -26.64 24.46
C ALA A 338 16.50 -27.39 24.75
N LYS A 339 16.62 -28.62 24.22
CA LYS A 339 17.83 -29.44 24.36
C LYS A 339 19.07 -28.79 23.75
N ILE A 340 18.95 -28.15 22.58
CA ILE A 340 20.09 -27.52 21.90
C ILE A 340 20.28 -26.04 22.27
N GLY A 341 19.38 -25.46 23.07
CA GLY A 341 19.40 -24.04 23.42
C GLY A 341 19.12 -23.13 22.22
N SER A 342 18.24 -23.55 21.31
CA SER A 342 17.92 -22.77 20.10
C SER A 342 17.06 -21.54 20.43
N ASN A 343 17.39 -20.41 19.79
CA ASN A 343 16.65 -19.15 19.89
C ASN A 343 15.41 -19.10 18.97
N LEU A 344 15.09 -20.18 18.24
CA LEU A 344 13.91 -20.25 17.39
C LEU A 344 12.65 -19.89 18.17
N GLN A 345 11.95 -18.83 17.79
CA GLN A 345 10.68 -18.43 18.39
C GLN A 345 9.55 -19.32 17.88
N VAL A 346 8.72 -19.83 18.77
CA VAL A 346 7.58 -20.70 18.44
C VAL A 346 6.28 -19.97 18.70
N MET A 347 5.41 -19.97 17.68
CA MET A 347 4.07 -19.42 17.75
C MET A 347 3.04 -20.48 17.34
N VAL A 348 1.85 -20.39 17.92
CA VAL A 348 0.68 -21.11 17.41
C VAL A 348 -0.42 -20.10 17.08
N SER A 349 -1.10 -20.34 15.96
CA SER A 349 -2.17 -19.49 15.45
C SER A 349 -3.51 -20.22 15.42
N PHE A 350 -4.56 -19.44 15.70
CA PHE A 350 -5.94 -19.88 15.72
C PHE A 350 -6.83 -18.86 15.02
N VAL A 351 -7.44 -19.27 13.91
CA VAL A 351 -8.43 -18.50 13.16
C VAL A 351 -9.83 -18.84 13.67
N ILE A 352 -10.48 -17.86 14.28
CA ILE A 352 -11.83 -17.98 14.82
C ILE A 352 -12.82 -18.28 13.70
N GLN A 353 -13.61 -19.33 13.90
CA GLN A 353 -14.66 -19.86 13.05
C GLN A 353 -15.84 -20.29 13.93
N ASN A 354 -17.01 -20.53 13.34
CA ASN A 354 -18.18 -21.03 14.10
C ASN A 354 -17.89 -22.37 14.78
N GLU A 355 -17.10 -23.21 14.10
CA GLU A 355 -16.75 -24.54 14.52
C GLU A 355 -15.85 -24.58 15.74
N ASN A 356 -15.09 -23.51 16.03
CA ASN A 356 -14.03 -23.55 17.03
C ASN A 356 -14.08 -22.40 18.06
N LEU A 357 -15.00 -21.44 17.94
CA LEU A 357 -15.08 -20.29 18.85
C LEU A 357 -15.13 -20.71 20.34
N HIS A 358 -15.79 -21.82 20.64
CA HIS A 358 -15.92 -22.37 21.99
C HIS A 358 -14.63 -22.98 22.57
N GLU A 359 -13.55 -23.09 21.77
CA GLU A 359 -12.27 -23.66 22.19
C GLU A 359 -11.17 -22.60 22.40
N VAL A 360 -11.45 -21.31 22.16
CA VAL A 360 -10.43 -20.24 22.19
C VAL A 360 -9.74 -20.17 23.55
N GLU A 361 -10.49 -20.18 24.66
CA GLU A 361 -9.93 -20.10 26.01
C GLU A 361 -9.07 -21.32 26.33
N ALA A 362 -9.56 -22.53 26.06
CA ALA A 362 -8.83 -23.77 26.29
C ALA A 362 -7.54 -23.85 25.46
N PHE A 363 -7.60 -23.39 24.21
CA PHE A 363 -6.44 -23.29 23.34
C PHE A 363 -5.36 -22.37 23.93
N LYS A 364 -5.76 -21.18 24.42
CA LYS A 364 -4.84 -20.21 25.04
C LYS A 364 -4.23 -20.78 26.33
N GLU A 365 -5.05 -21.29 27.24
CA GLU A 365 -4.58 -21.87 28.50
C GLU A 365 -3.55 -22.99 28.29
N TYR A 366 -3.74 -23.81 27.25
CA TYR A 366 -2.81 -24.88 26.94
C TYR A 366 -1.49 -24.36 26.34
N TRP A 367 -1.55 -23.43 25.39
CA TRP A 367 -0.38 -23.05 24.58
C TRP A 367 0.43 -21.89 25.14
N GLU A 368 -0.19 -20.89 25.78
CA GLU A 368 0.52 -19.73 26.34
C GLU A 368 1.72 -20.09 27.23
N PRO A 369 1.69 -21.13 28.10
CA PRO A 369 2.87 -21.49 28.89
C PRO A 369 3.93 -22.31 28.12
N LYS A 370 3.66 -22.76 26.88
CA LYS A 370 4.53 -23.67 26.11
C LYS A 370 5.26 -23.01 24.94
N VAL A 371 4.74 -21.91 24.43
CA VAL A 371 5.26 -21.24 23.23
C VAL A 371 5.44 -19.75 23.47
N ASP A 372 6.25 -19.11 22.64
CA ASP A 372 6.58 -17.69 22.79
C ASP A 372 5.38 -16.78 22.46
N LYS A 373 4.47 -17.24 21.59
CA LYS A 373 3.25 -16.51 21.26
C LYS A 373 2.05 -17.41 20.92
N VAL A 374 0.89 -17.06 21.45
CA VAL A 374 -0.41 -17.53 20.96
C VAL A 374 -1.09 -16.39 20.21
N LEU A 375 -1.54 -16.67 18.99
CA LEU A 375 -2.10 -15.66 18.09
C LEU A 375 -3.50 -16.03 17.62
N ILE A 376 -4.49 -15.33 18.18
CA ILE A 376 -5.89 -15.49 17.83
C ILE A 376 -6.30 -14.41 16.82
N ARG A 377 -6.98 -14.79 15.74
CA ARG A 377 -7.41 -13.86 14.68
C ARG A 377 -8.83 -14.15 14.21
N GLY A 378 -9.51 -13.13 13.71
CA GLY A 378 -10.70 -13.31 12.89
C GLY A 378 -10.37 -13.96 11.55
N ILE A 379 -11.35 -14.68 10.99
CA ILE A 379 -11.28 -15.23 9.64
C ILE A 379 -11.35 -14.11 8.59
N ASN A 380 -10.55 -14.24 7.53
CA ASN A 380 -10.65 -13.37 6.35
C ASN A 380 -11.61 -13.97 5.32
N THR A 381 -12.32 -13.10 4.62
CA THR A 381 -13.09 -13.43 3.42
C THR A 381 -12.19 -13.83 2.25
N ASN A 382 -10.89 -13.55 2.31
CA ASN A 382 -9.93 -13.80 1.22
C ASN A 382 -10.40 -13.15 -0.08
N VAL A 383 -10.66 -11.84 -0.03
CA VAL A 383 -11.22 -11.07 -1.14
C VAL A 383 -12.57 -11.65 -1.59
N ASN A 384 -13.47 -11.88 -0.61
CA ASN A 384 -14.83 -12.39 -0.79
C ASN A 384 -14.96 -13.81 -1.38
N LEU A 385 -13.90 -14.62 -1.32
CA LEU A 385 -13.99 -16.03 -1.68
C LEU A 385 -14.64 -16.85 -0.55
N VAL A 386 -14.36 -16.54 0.70
CA VAL A 386 -14.83 -17.29 1.87
C VAL A 386 -15.99 -16.54 2.52
N ASP A 387 -17.09 -17.24 2.76
CA ASP A 387 -18.19 -16.72 3.58
C ASP A 387 -17.80 -16.83 5.06
N THR A 388 -17.70 -15.67 5.72
CA THR A 388 -17.26 -15.55 7.12
C THR A 388 -18.42 -15.36 8.09
N LYS A 389 -19.67 -15.35 7.62
CA LYS A 389 -20.84 -15.15 8.49
C LYS A 389 -20.97 -16.27 9.53
N PRO A 390 -21.32 -15.95 10.78
CA PRO A 390 -21.80 -14.68 11.33
C PRO A 390 -20.75 -13.89 12.12
N ILE A 391 -19.43 -14.10 11.89
CA ILE A 391 -18.42 -13.33 12.63
C ILE A 391 -18.62 -11.85 12.27
N GLU A 392 -19.10 -11.09 13.25
CA GLU A 392 -19.62 -9.74 13.05
C GLU A 392 -18.56 -8.86 12.37
N ASP A 393 -19.00 -8.14 11.34
CA ASP A 393 -18.26 -7.02 10.78
C ASP A 393 -17.90 -6.11 11.96
N MET A 394 -16.62 -5.77 12.16
CA MET A 394 -16.13 -5.00 13.33
C MET A 394 -16.67 -3.55 13.39
N GLY A 395 -17.79 -3.26 12.73
CA GLY A 395 -18.56 -2.03 12.88
C GLY A 395 -17.80 -0.78 12.47
N ALA A 396 -16.87 -0.90 11.52
CA ALA A 396 -16.17 0.26 11.01
C ALA A 396 -17.14 1.12 10.17
N ASP A 397 -17.45 2.31 10.67
CA ASP A 397 -18.29 3.28 9.97
C ASP A 397 -17.63 3.81 8.68
N GLU A 398 -16.29 3.72 8.58
CA GLU A 398 -15.50 4.23 7.46
C GLU A 398 -14.33 3.29 7.09
N ARG A 399 -14.05 3.19 5.78
CA ARG A 399 -13.02 2.31 5.22
C ARG A 399 -11.62 2.94 5.28
N TRP A 400 -10.68 2.28 5.95
CA TRP A 400 -9.27 2.70 5.94
C TRP A 400 -8.43 2.07 4.81
N PRO A 401 -7.31 2.71 4.41
CA PRO A 401 -6.37 2.15 3.45
C PRO A 401 -5.83 0.78 3.90
N CYS A 402 -5.65 -0.19 2.99
CA CYS A 402 -5.08 -1.49 3.37
C CYS A 402 -3.55 -1.38 3.47
N PRO A 403 -2.91 -1.70 4.62
CA PRO A 403 -1.48 -1.50 4.81
C PRO A 403 -0.60 -2.37 3.89
N HIS A 404 -1.14 -3.42 3.28
CA HIS A 404 -0.41 -4.31 2.37
C HIS A 404 0.30 -3.54 1.24
N TRP A 405 -0.34 -2.51 0.68
CA TRP A 405 0.22 -1.71 -0.41
C TRP A 405 1.42 -0.84 -0.01
N TRP A 406 1.67 -0.64 1.29
CA TRP A 406 2.75 0.20 1.82
C TRP A 406 3.85 -0.56 2.55
N ARG A 407 3.66 -1.85 2.83
CA ARG A 407 4.63 -2.64 3.60
C ARG A 407 5.17 -3.85 2.86
N ARG A 408 4.34 -4.49 2.02
CA ARG A 408 4.57 -5.87 1.62
C ARG A 408 4.74 -6.06 0.11
N MET A 409 5.66 -6.96 -0.24
CA MET A 409 5.70 -7.64 -1.52
C MET A 409 5.57 -9.15 -1.30
N VAL A 410 4.67 -9.80 -2.04
CA VAL A 410 4.51 -11.26 -2.12
C VAL A 410 5.08 -11.71 -3.46
N ILE A 411 5.94 -12.72 -3.43
CA ILE A 411 6.46 -13.43 -4.58
C ILE A 411 5.77 -14.79 -4.61
N THR A 412 4.92 -15.00 -5.60
CA THR A 412 4.19 -16.27 -5.75
C THR A 412 5.11 -17.41 -6.17
N SER A 413 4.63 -18.65 -6.06
CA SER A 413 5.42 -19.85 -6.43
C SER A 413 5.79 -19.93 -7.91
N ASP A 414 5.11 -19.14 -8.75
CA ASP A 414 5.38 -18.96 -10.17
C ASP A 414 6.03 -17.60 -10.49
N GLY A 415 6.48 -16.83 -9.48
CA GLY A 415 7.31 -15.64 -9.65
C GLY A 415 6.59 -14.32 -9.89
N LEU A 416 5.26 -14.28 -9.75
CA LEU A 416 4.48 -13.03 -9.82
C LEU A 416 4.67 -12.18 -8.57
N LEU A 417 4.72 -10.87 -8.77
CA LEU A 417 4.77 -9.87 -7.70
C LEU A 417 3.35 -9.37 -7.40
N LYS A 418 2.91 -9.49 -6.14
CA LYS A 418 1.63 -8.96 -5.67
C LYS A 418 1.73 -8.38 -4.25
N PRO A 419 0.93 -7.39 -3.86
CA PRO A 419 0.94 -6.85 -2.49
C PRO A 419 0.13 -7.71 -1.51
N CYS A 420 -0.94 -8.35 -1.99
CA CYS A 420 -1.94 -8.98 -1.15
C CYS A 420 -1.69 -10.50 -1.04
N PRO A 421 -1.47 -11.05 0.17
CA PRO A 421 -1.24 -12.48 0.37
C PRO A 421 -2.53 -13.30 0.40
N ILE A 422 -3.70 -12.65 0.50
CA ILE A 422 -5.02 -13.29 0.58
C ILE A 422 -5.81 -13.12 -0.71
N ASP A 423 -5.16 -12.58 -1.75
CA ASP A 423 -5.68 -12.55 -3.12
C ASP A 423 -5.20 -13.81 -3.85
N TRP A 424 -6.03 -14.84 -3.79
CA TRP A 424 -5.76 -16.14 -4.39
C TRP A 424 -6.05 -16.18 -5.90
N ASN A 425 -6.79 -15.21 -6.41
CA ASN A 425 -7.07 -15.07 -7.85
C ASN A 425 -6.00 -14.25 -8.58
N ASN A 426 -4.97 -13.76 -7.86
CA ASN A 426 -3.94 -12.89 -8.39
C ASN A 426 -4.51 -11.62 -9.07
N GLY A 427 -5.67 -11.12 -8.63
CA GLY A 427 -6.26 -9.89 -9.17
C GLY A 427 -5.50 -8.61 -8.80
N THR A 428 -4.58 -8.69 -7.85
CA THR A 428 -3.60 -7.66 -7.46
C THR A 428 -2.19 -7.95 -7.98
N ALA A 429 -2.00 -9.03 -8.75
CA ALA A 429 -0.69 -9.33 -9.32
C ALA A 429 -0.32 -8.30 -10.38
N TYR A 430 0.94 -7.89 -10.38
CA TYR A 430 1.46 -6.90 -11.32
C TYR A 430 2.17 -7.54 -12.50
N LYS A 431 3.38 -8.04 -12.26
CA LYS A 431 4.28 -8.61 -13.27
C LYS A 431 5.10 -9.73 -12.66
N HIS A 432 5.69 -10.54 -13.52
CA HIS A 432 6.65 -11.54 -13.11
C HIS A 432 8.00 -10.89 -12.76
N PHE A 433 8.71 -11.46 -11.78
CA PHE A 433 10.00 -10.95 -11.31
C PHE A 433 11.11 -10.94 -12.39
N ASP A 434 11.02 -11.81 -13.39
CA ASP A 434 11.94 -11.78 -14.54
C ASP A 434 11.74 -10.56 -15.46
N GLU A 435 10.59 -9.89 -15.35
CA GLU A 435 10.25 -8.73 -16.17
C GLU A 435 10.53 -7.41 -15.46
N VAL A 436 10.50 -7.41 -14.11
CA VAL A 436 10.64 -6.21 -13.30
C VAL A 436 11.25 -6.55 -11.94
N SER A 437 12.18 -5.71 -11.48
CA SER A 437 12.76 -5.83 -10.16
C SER A 437 11.74 -5.47 -9.07
N ILE A 438 11.99 -5.86 -7.82
CA ILE A 438 11.15 -5.44 -6.68
C ILE A 438 11.17 -3.93 -6.51
N GLN A 439 12.35 -3.30 -6.58
CA GLN A 439 12.51 -1.85 -6.51
C GLN A 439 11.64 -1.16 -7.56
N ASP A 440 11.74 -1.57 -8.82
CA ASP A 440 11.00 -0.94 -9.91
C ASP A 440 9.49 -1.21 -9.79
N ALA A 441 9.09 -2.41 -9.39
CA ALA A 441 7.69 -2.73 -9.12
C ALA A 441 7.12 -1.85 -7.99
N TRP A 442 7.86 -1.66 -6.89
CA TRP A 442 7.43 -0.87 -5.74
C TRP A 442 7.18 0.61 -6.06
N HIS A 443 7.93 1.15 -7.03
CA HIS A 443 7.81 2.54 -7.51
C HIS A 443 7.02 2.68 -8.81
N SER A 444 6.47 1.58 -9.33
CA SER A 444 5.67 1.58 -10.54
C SER A 444 4.36 2.36 -10.37
N ASP A 445 3.81 2.83 -11.48
CA ASP A 445 2.49 3.47 -11.50
C ASP A 445 1.40 2.52 -11.03
N PHE A 446 1.55 1.21 -11.25
CA PHE A 446 0.63 0.21 -10.73
C PHE A 446 0.51 0.28 -9.20
N PHE A 447 1.62 0.23 -8.46
CA PHE A 447 1.60 0.32 -7.00
C PHE A 447 1.13 1.70 -6.53
N LYS A 448 1.55 2.77 -7.20
CA LYS A 448 1.14 4.14 -6.87
C LYS A 448 -0.37 4.33 -7.03
N ASP A 449 -0.95 3.90 -8.15
CA ASP A 449 -2.38 4.03 -8.44
C ASP A 449 -3.23 3.28 -7.43
N HIS A 450 -2.82 2.08 -7.02
CA HIS A 450 -3.55 1.33 -5.99
C HIS A 450 -3.43 1.94 -4.59
N ARG A 451 -2.25 2.48 -4.23
CA ARG A 451 -2.09 3.27 -3.01
C ARG A 451 -3.03 4.47 -3.01
N MET A 452 -3.17 5.17 -4.14
CA MET A 452 -4.09 6.30 -4.28
C MET A 452 -5.55 5.88 -4.18
N GLN A 453 -5.95 4.77 -4.82
CA GLN A 453 -7.31 4.23 -4.67
C GLN A 453 -7.66 3.98 -3.20
N HIS A 454 -6.72 3.43 -2.44
CA HIS A 454 -6.89 3.20 -1.01
C HIS A 454 -6.92 4.49 -0.18
N LEU A 455 -6.04 5.45 -0.46
CA LEU A 455 -6.01 6.74 0.26
C LEU A 455 -7.25 7.59 0.01
N ASN A 456 -7.81 7.54 -1.20
CA ASN A 456 -8.99 8.31 -1.59
C ASN A 456 -10.30 7.56 -1.33
N ASN A 457 -10.22 6.27 -0.97
CA ASN A 457 -11.38 5.37 -0.90
C ASN A 457 -12.19 5.35 -2.22
N GLU A 458 -11.50 5.51 -3.35
CA GLU A 458 -12.07 5.54 -4.69
C GLU A 458 -11.41 4.45 -5.54
N PHE A 459 -12.16 3.39 -5.84
CA PHE A 459 -11.64 2.22 -6.54
C PHE A 459 -12.22 2.12 -7.94
N THR A 460 -11.39 1.73 -8.91
CA THR A 460 -11.84 1.42 -10.26
C THR A 460 -12.78 0.21 -10.24
N ASP A 461 -13.64 0.08 -11.26
CA ASP A 461 -14.60 -1.04 -11.33
C ASP A 461 -13.94 -2.42 -11.40
N CYS A 462 -12.72 -2.50 -11.93
CA CYS A 462 -11.94 -3.73 -12.00
C CYS A 462 -11.08 -4.00 -10.76
N SER A 463 -11.01 -3.06 -9.81
CA SER A 463 -10.17 -3.22 -8.61
C SER A 463 -10.76 -4.28 -7.69
N VAL A 464 -10.00 -5.36 -7.44
CA VAL A 464 -10.40 -6.39 -6.46
C VAL A 464 -10.55 -5.82 -5.05
N CYS A 465 -9.88 -4.70 -4.76
CA CYS A 465 -9.99 -4.01 -3.49
C CYS A 465 -11.38 -3.35 -3.34
N LYS A 466 -12.08 -2.95 -4.41
CA LYS A 466 -13.35 -2.22 -4.33
C LYS A 466 -14.39 -2.90 -3.43
N GLY A 467 -14.60 -4.21 -3.63
CA GLY A 467 -15.56 -4.99 -2.85
C GLY A 467 -14.97 -5.73 -1.65
N CYS A 468 -13.64 -5.68 -1.44
CA CYS A 468 -12.98 -6.43 -0.39
C CYS A 468 -13.42 -5.93 0.99
N LYS A 469 -13.72 -6.84 1.91
CA LYS A 469 -14.08 -6.54 3.30
C LYS A 469 -12.95 -6.82 4.30
N ASP A 470 -11.88 -7.48 3.88
CA ASP A 470 -10.81 -7.91 4.78
C ASP A 470 -10.02 -6.75 5.41
N TRP A 471 -10.15 -5.53 4.89
CA TRP A 471 -9.53 -4.36 5.48
C TRP A 471 -9.97 -4.15 6.93
N THR A 472 -11.20 -4.54 7.33
CA THR A 472 -11.68 -4.45 8.71
C THR A 472 -10.89 -5.32 9.69
N ASN A 473 -10.29 -6.41 9.19
CA ASN A 473 -9.47 -7.34 9.97
C ASN A 473 -7.97 -7.08 9.82
N ILE A 474 -7.57 -6.04 9.09
CA ILE A 474 -6.17 -5.68 8.84
C ILE A 474 -5.96 -4.20 9.23
N PRO A 475 -6.03 -3.88 10.53
CA PRO A 475 -5.74 -2.53 10.98
C PRO A 475 -4.22 -2.28 10.96
N TRP A 476 -3.82 -1.02 10.92
CA TRP A 476 -2.44 -0.62 10.67
C TRP A 476 -1.49 -0.98 11.82
N GLU A 477 -1.96 -0.96 13.05
CA GLU A 477 -1.21 -1.33 14.25
C GLU A 477 -0.98 -2.84 14.38
N MET A 478 -1.63 -3.65 13.54
CA MET A 478 -1.44 -5.09 13.48
C MET A 478 -0.60 -5.51 12.26
N GLY A 479 0.01 -6.69 12.38
CA GLY A 479 0.91 -7.24 11.37
C GLY A 479 1.89 -8.23 12.00
N TYR A 480 2.40 -9.19 11.23
CA TYR A 480 3.43 -10.09 11.75
C TYR A 480 4.70 -9.32 12.08
N GLU A 481 5.08 -8.37 11.22
CA GLU A 481 6.21 -7.48 11.43
C GLU A 481 6.11 -6.73 12.78
N LYS A 482 4.89 -6.36 13.21
CA LYS A 482 4.64 -5.70 14.50
C LYS A 482 4.72 -6.67 15.67
N VAL A 483 4.21 -7.90 15.51
CA VAL A 483 4.35 -8.96 16.52
C VAL A 483 5.82 -9.32 16.73
N ILE A 484 6.58 -9.45 15.64
CA ILE A 484 8.00 -9.79 15.65
C ILE A 484 8.84 -8.68 16.26
N ALA A 485 8.57 -7.41 15.94
CA ALA A 485 9.23 -6.27 16.58
C ALA A 485 9.09 -6.33 18.11
N LYS A 486 7.86 -6.57 18.61
CA LYS A 486 7.58 -6.71 20.06
C LYS A 486 8.29 -7.93 20.68
N MET A 487 8.30 -9.07 20.00
CA MET A 487 9.01 -10.26 20.48
C MET A 487 10.53 -10.01 20.56
N SER A 488 11.09 -9.33 19.56
CA SER A 488 12.52 -8.99 19.52
C SER A 488 12.92 -7.98 20.61
N GLU A 489 12.04 -7.04 20.96
CA GLU A 489 12.23 -6.11 22.08
C GLU A 489 12.30 -6.87 23.42
N GLN A 490 11.38 -7.79 23.64
CA GLN A 490 11.33 -8.61 24.85
C GLN A 490 12.55 -9.53 25.00
N GLU A 491 13.13 -10.01 23.90
CA GLU A 491 14.39 -10.76 23.95
C GLU A 491 15.56 -9.91 24.39
N ARG A 492 15.69 -8.67 23.85
CA ARG A 492 16.77 -7.75 24.24
C ARG A 492 16.72 -7.42 25.73
N GLU A 493 15.53 -7.16 26.27
CA GLU A 493 15.32 -6.89 27.70
C GLU A 493 15.65 -8.09 28.62
N LYS A 494 15.65 -9.33 28.10
CA LYS A 494 16.03 -10.52 28.89
C LYS A 494 17.53 -10.77 28.89
N THR A 495 18.27 -10.19 27.93
CA THR A 495 19.72 -10.37 27.77
C THR A 495 20.55 -9.23 28.37
N ASP A 496 19.93 -8.08 28.64
CA ASP A 496 20.49 -6.95 29.41
C ASP A 496 20.21 -7.13 30.92
#